data_AF-A0A1V5GV10-F1
#
_entry.id   AF-A0A1V5GV10-F1
#
_cell.length_a   1.000
_cell.length_b   1.000
_cell.length_c   1.000
_cell.angle_alpha   90.00
_cell.angle_beta   90.00
_cell.angle_gamma   90.00
#
_symmetry.space_group_name_H-M   'P 1'
#
loop_
_entity.id
_entity.type
_entity.pdbx_description
1 polymer ?
#
loop_
_entity_poly.entity_id
_entity_poly.type
_entity_poly.pdbx_seq_one_letter_code
_entity_poly.pdbx_strand_id
1 'polypeptide(L)' 'MEGFDFYISAFNDLATCRNSGLSEGPIPFTAIIEYSKVYDVGDFEEFHYIIKQMDAAYLRAISKKQKSAEKGKK' A
#
# COMPACT_ATOMS: atom_id res chain seq x y z
N MET A 1 7.32 18.43 6.37
CA MET A 1 7.21 16.95 6.34
C MET A 1 8.53 16.48 5.77
N GLU A 2 9.39 15.86 6.59
CA GLU A 2 10.77 15.54 6.21
C GLU A 2 10.87 14.10 5.68
N GLY A 3 11.59 13.92 4.56
CA GLY A 3 12.04 12.62 4.08
C GLY A 3 10.93 11.56 3.91
N PHE A 4 11.13 10.40 4.57
CA PHE A 4 10.28 9.21 4.39
C PHE A 4 8.89 9.32 5.01
N ASP A 5 8.65 10.30 5.89
CA ASP A 5 7.37 10.47 6.58
C ASP A 5 6.21 10.67 5.61
N PHE A 6 6.48 11.39 4.50
CA PHE A 6 5.48 11.59 3.44
C PHE A 6 5.02 10.26 2.83
N TYR A 7 5.95 9.37 2.48
CA TYR A 7 5.60 8.08 1.88
C TYR A 7 4.89 7.15 2.88
N ILE A 8 5.22 7.24 4.17
CA ILE A 8 4.53 6.49 5.24
C ILE A 8 3.09 6.98 5.36
N SER A 9 2.87 8.29 5.46
CA SER A 9 1.53 8.88 5.50
C SER A 9 0.73 8.54 4.25
N ALA A 10 1.31 8.73 3.06
CA ALA A 10 0.66 8.42 1.79
C ALA A 10 0.28 6.95 1.68
N PHE A 11 1.16 6.03 2.11
CA PHE A 11 0.84 4.61 2.14
C PHE A 11 -0.34 4.29 3.05
N ASN A 12 -0.40 4.89 4.26
CA ASN A 12 -1.49 4.66 5.19
C ASN A 12 -2.83 5.19 4.64
N ASP A 13 -2.82 6.37 4.03
CA ASP A 13 -4.00 6.94 3.39
C ASP A 13 -4.47 6.06 2.23
N LEU A 14 -3.56 5.71 1.31
CA LEU A 14 -3.84 4.90 0.13
C LEU A 14 -4.27 3.47 0.47
N ALA A 15 -3.80 2.91 1.60
CA ALA A 15 -4.24 1.60 2.06
C ALA A 15 -5.75 1.55 2.36
N THR A 16 -6.36 2.69 2.70
CA THR A 16 -7.82 2.78 2.90
C THR A 16 -8.62 2.65 1.60
N CYS A 17 -7.98 2.90 0.46
CA CYS A 17 -8.60 2.77 -0.86
C CYS A 17 -8.61 1.32 -1.38
N ARG A 18 -8.05 0.35 -0.64
CA ARG A 18 -8.03 -1.05 -1.07
C ARG A 18 -9.44 -1.61 -1.14
N ASN A 19 -9.67 -2.42 -2.17
CA ASN A 19 -10.92 -3.15 -2.29
C ASN A 19 -11.02 -4.18 -1.14
N SER A 20 -12.06 -4.04 -0.33
CA SER A 20 -12.38 -5.00 0.73
C SER A 20 -13.10 -6.20 0.12
N GLY A 21 -12.36 -7.26 -0.19
CA GLY A 21 -12.87 -8.52 -0.75
C GLY A 21 -12.45 -9.75 0.05
N LEU A 22 -12.49 -10.93 -0.58
CA LEU A 22 -12.11 -12.21 0.06
C LEU A 22 -10.63 -12.25 0.47
N SER A 23 -9.78 -11.45 -0.18
CA SER A 23 -8.37 -11.23 0.14
C SER A 23 -8.01 -9.77 -0.11
N GLU A 24 -7.10 -9.20 0.71
CA GLU A 24 -6.54 -7.89 0.42
C GLU A 24 -5.77 -7.92 -0.91
N GLY A 25 -6.19 -7.07 -1.85
CA GLY A 25 -5.51 -6.83 -3.12
C GLY A 25 -4.56 -5.63 -3.05
N PRO A 26 -3.82 -5.35 -4.13
CA PRO A 26 -2.95 -4.18 -4.19
C PRO A 26 -3.74 -2.87 -4.12
N ILE A 27 -3.07 -1.81 -3.71
CA ILE A 27 -3.62 -0.44 -3.77
C ILE A 27 -3.97 -0.12 -5.24
N PRO A 28 -5.18 0.39 -5.53
CA PRO A 28 -5.56 0.75 -6.88
C PRO A 28 -4.64 1.82 -7.49
N PHE A 29 -4.13 1.58 -8.69
CA PHE A 29 -3.25 2.53 -9.40
C PHE A 29 -3.90 3.91 -9.59
N THR A 30 -5.21 3.94 -9.84
CA THR A 30 -5.97 5.19 -9.97
C THR A 30 -5.95 6.01 -8.69
N ALA A 31 -6.04 5.37 -7.51
CA ALA A 31 -5.92 6.06 -6.22
C ALA A 31 -4.52 6.67 -6.03
N ILE A 32 -3.47 5.98 -6.47
CA ILE A 32 -2.09 6.50 -6.43
C ILE A 32 -1.94 7.73 -7.34
N ILE A 33 -2.51 7.70 -8.55
CA ILE A 33 -2.54 8.84 -9.47
C ILE A 33 -3.32 10.02 -8.89
N GLU A 34 -4.47 9.78 -8.26
CA GLU A 34 -5.28 10.84 -7.67
C GLU A 34 -4.57 11.48 -6.48
N TYR A 35 -3.97 10.67 -5.61
CA TYR A 35 -3.19 11.15 -4.49
C TYR A 35 -1.99 11.98 -4.94
N SER A 36 -1.25 11.53 -5.97
CA SER A 36 -0.10 12.28 -6.48
C SER A 36 -0.48 13.65 -7.02
N LYS A 37 -1.68 13.77 -7.62
CA LYS A 37 -2.23 15.05 -8.09
C LYS A 37 -2.68 15.95 -6.94
N VAL A 38 -3.34 15.41 -5.91
CA VAL A 38 -3.83 16.19 -4.77
C VAL A 38 -2.69 16.83 -3.98
N TYR A 39 -1.59 16.09 -3.80
CA TYR A 39 -0.43 16.55 -3.02
C TYR A 39 0.70 17.15 -3.86
N ASP A 40 0.47 17.38 -5.16
CA ASP A 40 1.44 17.93 -6.11
C ASP A 40 2.82 17.24 -6.03
N VAL A 41 2.79 15.89 -6.09
CA VAL A 41 4.00 15.08 -6.01
C VAL A 41 4.89 15.36 -7.21
N GLY A 42 6.10 15.89 -6.96
CA GLY A 42 7.02 16.31 -8.01
C GLY A 42 7.51 15.17 -8.91
N ASP A 43 7.95 14.05 -8.34
CA ASP A 43 8.34 12.85 -9.09
C ASP A 43 7.33 11.73 -8.87
N PHE A 44 6.42 11.56 -9.83
CA PHE A 44 5.41 10.52 -9.79
C PHE A 44 6.00 9.11 -9.93
N GLU A 45 7.06 8.93 -10.73
CA GLU A 45 7.63 7.61 -10.97
C GLU A 45 8.29 7.07 -9.69
N GLU A 46 9.06 7.93 -9.01
CA GLU A 46 9.65 7.61 -7.71
C GLU A 46 8.58 7.34 -6.66
N PHE A 47 7.57 8.21 -6.55
CA PHE A 47 6.47 8.02 -5.60
C PHE A 47 5.72 6.71 -5.84
N HIS A 48 5.33 6.45 -7.08
CA HIS A 48 4.64 5.23 -7.45
C HIS A 48 5.50 4.00 -7.17
N TYR A 49 6.80 4.04 -7.46
CA TYR A 49 7.73 2.95 -7.15
C TYR A 49 7.77 2.67 -5.64
N ILE A 50 7.97 3.69 -4.81
CA ILE A 50 8.06 3.54 -3.35
C ILE A 50 6.76 2.96 -2.78
N ILE A 51 5.60 3.54 -3.13
CA ILE A 51 4.29 3.07 -2.67
C ILE A 51 4.05 1.61 -3.08
N LYS A 52 4.40 1.24 -4.32
CA LYS A 52 4.26 -0.14 -4.81
C LYS A 52 5.14 -1.13 -4.04
N GLN A 53 6.35 -0.73 -3.66
CA GLN A 53 7.24 -1.59 -2.86
C GLN A 53 6.73 -1.78 -1.43
N MET A 54 6.19 -0.72 -0.83
CA MET A 54 5.54 -0.78 0.49
C MET A 54 4.30 -1.69 0.45
N ASP A 55 3.44 -1.52 -0.57
CA ASP A 55 2.24 -2.34 -0.77
C ASP A 55 2.59 -3.83 -0.95
N ALA A 56 3.58 -4.14 -1.78
CA ALA A 56 4.04 -5.51 -1.96
C ALA A 56 4.60 -6.12 -0.66
N ALA A 57 5.32 -5.34 0.15
CA ALA A 57 5.83 -5.80 1.44
C ALA A 57 4.69 -6.09 2.43
N TYR A 58 3.69 -5.22 2.49
CA TYR A 58 2.51 -5.38 3.33
C TYR A 58 1.70 -6.62 2.95
N LEU A 59 1.39 -6.81 1.66
CA LEU A 59 0.66 -7.99 1.17
C LEU A 59 1.40 -9.30 1.48
N ARG A 60 2.73 -9.32 1.33
CA ARG A 60 3.56 -10.47 1.72
C ARG A 60 3.46 -10.77 3.21
N ALA A 61 3.45 -9.75 4.06
CA ALA A 61 3.35 -9.91 5.52
C ALA A 61 1.99 -10.49 5.91
N ILE A 62 0.88 -9.99 5.35
CA ILE A 62 -0.45 -10.52 5.65
C ILE A 62 -0.62 -11.94 5.12
N SER A 63 -0.19 -12.22 3.88
CA SER A 63 -0.29 -13.57 3.31
C SER A 63 0.44 -14.60 4.16
N LYS A 64 1.62 -14.24 4.71
CA LYS A 64 2.33 -15.08 5.69
C LYS A 64 1.50 -15.27 6.96
N LYS A 65 0.94 -14.19 7.52
CA LYS A 65 0.11 -14.25 8.73
C LYS A 65 -1.13 -15.15 8.57
N GLN A 66 -1.82 -15.06 7.44
CA GLN A 66 -2.98 -15.90 7.11
C GLN A 66 -2.61 -17.39 7.06
N LYS A 67 -1.52 -17.74 6.36
CA LYS A 67 -1.01 -19.12 6.29
C LYS A 67 -0.61 -19.69 7.65
N SER A 68 -0.02 -18.86 8.53
CA SER A 68 0.33 -19.28 9.89
C SER A 68 -0.91 -19.53 10.75
N ALA A 69 -1.95 -18.69 10.62
CA ALA A 69 -3.20 -18.86 11.36
C ALA A 69 -3.99 -20.11 10.93
N GLU A 70 -3.98 -20.45 9.63
CA GLU A 70 -4.62 -21.68 9.12
C GLU A 70 -3.97 -22.97 9.65
N LYS A 71 -2.64 -22.98 9.79
CA LYS A 71 -1.90 -24.15 10.30
C LYS A 71 -2.13 -24.44 11.77
N GLY A 72 -2.46 -23.43 12.60
CA GLY A 72 -2.75 -23.63 14.02
C GLY A 72 -4.17 -24.13 14.32
N LYS A 73 -5.05 -24.18 13.31
CA LYS A 73 -6.45 -24.61 13.43
C LYS A 73 -6.69 -26.06 13.01
N LYS A 74 -5.64 -26.78 12.62
CA LYS A 74 -5.66 -28.14 12.07
C LYS A 74 -4.95 -29.09 13.01
#